data_AF-A0A8C3RMG0-F1
#
_entry.id   AF-A0A8C3RMG0-F1
#
_cell.length_a   1.000
_cell.length_b   1.000
_cell.length_c   1.000
_cell.angle_alpha   90.00
_cell.angle_beta   90.00
_cell.angle_gamma   90.00
#
_symmetry.space_group_name_H-M   'P 1'
#
loop_
_entity.id
_entity.type
_entity.pdbx_description
1 polymer ?
#
loop_
_entity_poly.entity_id
_entity_poly.type
_entity_poly.pdbx_seq_one_letter_code
_entity_poly.pdbx_strand_id
1 'polypeptide(L)'
;MTDTLVPRGCRAARQAERGYFRKGCNPLAETGRSKLQNQRAALNQQILKAVRLRTGAENLLRATSNNKVRDQALLELSFVNSDLQILKEELEGLNLSVEVYQNTE
;
A
#
# COMPACT_ATOMS: atom_id res chain seq x y z
N MET A 1 -16.67 -27.30 -18.22
CA MET A 1 -15.88 -28.31 -17.48
C MET A 1 -14.79 -28.75 -18.42
N THR A 2 -13.55 -28.29 -18.20
CA THR A 2 -12.40 -28.74 -18.99
C THR A 2 -11.25 -28.98 -18.03
N ASP A 3 -10.85 -30.24 -18.03
CA ASP A 3 -9.99 -30.92 -17.09
C ASP A 3 -8.58 -30.37 -16.99
N THR A 4 -8.12 -30.38 -15.74
CA THR A 4 -6.73 -30.36 -15.32
C THR A 4 -5.96 -31.54 -15.88
N LEU A 5 -4.91 -31.26 -16.67
CA LEU A 5 -3.80 -32.20 -16.90
C LEU A 5 -2.49 -31.54 -16.49
N VAL A 6 -1.99 -31.96 -15.32
CA VAL A 6 -0.66 -31.77 -14.75
C VAL A 6 -0.33 -33.13 -14.11
N PRO A 7 0.93 -33.62 -13.95
CA PRO A 7 2.25 -33.26 -14.50
C PRO A 7 3.05 -34.48 -15.03
N ARG A 8 4.23 -34.25 -15.64
CA ARG A 8 5.55 -34.65 -15.08
C ARG A 8 6.69 -34.50 -16.11
N GLY A 9 7.76 -33.85 -15.68
CA GLY A 9 9.04 -33.82 -16.41
C GLY A 9 9.95 -32.69 -15.96
N CYS A 10 10.56 -32.84 -14.79
CA CYS A 10 11.52 -31.89 -14.22
C CYS A 10 12.66 -31.54 -15.22
N ARG A 11 12.74 -30.27 -15.64
CA ARG A 11 13.94 -29.64 -16.19
C ARG A 11 14.34 -28.38 -15.41
N ALA A 12 14.05 -28.36 -14.10
CA ALA A 12 14.36 -27.24 -13.20
C ALA A 12 15.78 -27.33 -12.59
N ALA A 13 16.81 -27.63 -13.39
CA ALA A 13 18.17 -27.83 -12.87
C ALA A 13 19.29 -27.17 -13.71
N ARG A 14 18.98 -26.30 -14.67
CA ARG A 14 20.01 -25.59 -15.45
C ARG A 14 19.63 -24.14 -15.73
N GLN A 15 19.67 -23.33 -14.67
CA GLN A 15 20.06 -21.91 -14.70
C GLN A 15 19.96 -21.41 -13.27
N ALA A 16 20.95 -21.81 -12.47
CA ALA A 16 21.24 -21.13 -11.22
C ALA A 16 21.60 -19.66 -11.51
N GLU A 17 21.24 -18.79 -10.57
CA GLU A 17 21.90 -17.51 -10.33
C GLU A 17 21.55 -16.32 -11.24
N ARG A 18 20.26 -16.10 -11.47
CA ARG A 18 19.76 -14.73 -11.49
C ARG A 18 18.61 -14.61 -10.50
N GLY A 19 18.96 -14.67 -9.22
CA GLY A 19 18.10 -14.12 -8.17
C GLY A 19 18.00 -12.64 -8.43
N TYR A 20 16.97 -12.24 -9.18
CA TYR A 20 16.58 -10.85 -9.37
C TYR A 20 16.07 -10.32 -8.03
N PHE A 21 16.97 -10.14 -7.05
CA PHE A 21 16.77 -9.10 -6.06
C PHE A 21 16.50 -7.85 -6.89
N ARG A 22 15.25 -7.39 -6.91
CA ARG A 22 14.89 -6.13 -7.59
C ARG A 22 15.91 -5.12 -7.07
N LYS A 23 16.81 -4.64 -7.93
CA LYS A 23 17.90 -3.72 -7.57
C LYS A 23 17.35 -2.69 -6.57
N GLY A 24 17.76 -2.79 -5.29
CA GLY A 24 17.35 -1.87 -4.23
C GLY A 24 16.44 -2.41 -3.11
N CYS A 25 15.90 -3.63 -3.20
CA CYS A 25 15.08 -4.22 -2.13
C CYS A 25 15.55 -5.65 -1.78
N ASN A 26 16.72 -5.77 -1.17
CA ASN A 26 17.10 -7.03 -0.52
C ASN A 26 16.54 -7.00 0.92
N PRO A 27 15.60 -7.89 1.30
CA PRO A 27 15.06 -7.92 2.66
C PRO A 27 16.11 -8.25 3.73
N LEU A 28 17.26 -8.82 3.33
CA LEU A 28 18.38 -9.13 4.21
C LEU A 28 19.45 -8.03 4.26
N ALA A 29 19.41 -7.05 3.34
CA ALA A 29 20.32 -5.90 3.34
C ALA A 29 19.50 -4.63 3.54
N GLU A 30 19.35 -4.21 4.80
CA GLU A 30 18.67 -2.97 5.17
C GLU A 30 19.50 -1.73 4.80
N THR A 31 19.58 -1.44 3.51
CA THR A 31 20.09 -0.16 3.02
C THR A 31 19.15 0.99 3.44
N GLY A 32 19.68 2.22 3.57
CA GLY A 32 18.83 3.40 3.83
C GLY A 32 17.66 3.52 2.85
N ARG A 33 17.91 3.18 1.57
CA ARG A 33 16.89 3.13 0.52
C ARG A 33 15.79 2.10 0.78
N SER A 34 16.13 0.86 1.13
CA SER A 34 15.12 -0.19 1.39
C SER A 34 14.28 0.13 2.62
N LYS A 35 14.84 0.78 3.64
CA LYS A 35 14.09 1.26 4.82
C LYS A 35 13.03 2.28 4.44
N LEU A 36 13.40 3.30 3.68
CA LEU A 36 12.46 4.34 3.23
C LEU A 36 11.39 3.77 2.30
N GLN A 37 11.73 2.80 1.44
CA GLN A 37 10.75 2.12 0.58
C GLN A 37 9.77 1.26 1.39
N ASN A 38 10.22 0.59 2.44
CA ASN A 38 9.35 -0.16 3.34
C ASN A 38 8.38 0.79 4.08
N GLN A 39 8.88 1.93 4.57
CA GLN A 39 8.05 2.97 5.18
C GLN A 39 7.03 3.52 4.17
N ARG A 40 7.44 3.75 2.92
CA ARG A 40 6.55 4.24 1.84
C ARG A 40 5.45 3.25 1.52
N ALA A 41 5.80 1.96 1.46
CA ALA A 41 4.84 0.89 1.25
C ALA A 41 3.83 0.82 2.41
N ALA A 42 4.29 0.95 3.65
CA ALA A 42 3.44 0.98 4.83
C ALA A 42 2.49 2.20 4.83
N LEU A 43 2.98 3.40 4.53
CA LEU A 43 2.14 4.61 4.40
C LEU A 43 1.09 4.46 3.30
N ASN A 44 1.47 3.92 2.14
CA ASN A 44 0.52 3.66 1.06
C ASN A 44 -0.59 2.67 1.47
N GLN A 45 -0.27 1.65 2.25
CA GLN A 45 -1.28 0.73 2.79
C GLN A 45 -2.24 1.46 3.75
N GLN A 46 -1.73 2.36 4.59
CA GLN A 46 -2.55 3.17 5.49
C GLN A 46 -3.46 4.14 4.72
N ILE A 47 -2.94 4.83 3.70
CA ILE A 47 -3.73 5.70 2.82
C ILE A 47 -4.83 4.90 2.12
N LEU A 48 -4.51 3.74 1.55
CA LEU A 48 -5.51 2.88 0.91
C LEU A 48 -6.60 2.43 1.89
N LYS A 49 -6.25 2.12 3.13
CA LYS A 49 -7.21 1.78 4.18
C LYS A 49 -8.11 2.98 4.49
N ALA A 50 -7.54 4.16 4.71
CA ALA A 50 -8.27 5.37 5.03
C ALA A 50 -9.20 5.82 3.88
N VAL A 51 -8.75 5.72 2.62
CA VAL A 51 -9.60 5.98 1.45
C VAL A 51 -10.80 5.03 1.42
N ARG A 52 -10.60 3.73 1.67
CA ARG A 52 -11.71 2.76 1.72
C ARG A 52 -12.70 3.07 2.86
N LEU A 53 -12.20 3.45 4.03
CA LEU A 53 -13.04 3.85 5.15
C LEU A 53 -13.85 5.10 4.82
N ARG A 54 -13.24 6.10 4.17
CA ARG A 54 -13.92 7.32 3.73
C ARG A 54 -15.08 6.99 2.79
N THR A 55 -14.82 6.20 1.76
CA THR A 55 -15.85 5.75 0.81
C THR A 55 -16.93 4.92 1.52
N GLY A 56 -16.57 4.08 2.49
CA GLY A 56 -17.52 3.33 3.31
C GLY A 56 -18.45 4.24 4.12
N ALA A 57 -17.91 5.26 4.77
CA ALA A 57 -18.68 6.25 5.53
C ALA A 57 -19.59 7.10 4.62
N GLU A 58 -19.09 7.55 3.46
CA GLU A 58 -19.89 8.26 2.45
C GLU A 58 -21.06 7.41 1.93
N ASN A 59 -20.83 6.12 1.69
CA ASN A 59 -21.88 5.19 1.27
C ASN A 59 -22.92 4.97 2.36
N LEU A 60 -22.48 4.82 3.61
CA LEU A 60 -23.38 4.69 4.76
C LEU A 60 -24.26 5.94 4.93
N LEU A 61 -23.68 7.15 4.78
CA LEU A 61 -24.41 8.42 4.82
C LEU A 61 -25.50 8.50 3.75
N ARG A 62 -25.24 7.99 2.55
CA ARG A 62 -26.22 7.95 1.45
C ARG A 62 -27.32 6.91 1.67
N ALA A 63 -27.00 5.80 2.31
CA ALA A 63 -27.94 4.68 2.50
C ALA A 63 -28.79 4.79 3.78
N THR A 64 -28.33 5.54 4.79
CA THR A 64 -29.02 5.62 6.09
C THR A 64 -30.13 6.68 6.08
N SER A 65 -31.29 6.31 6.62
CA SER A 65 -32.38 7.25 6.97
C SER A 65 -32.41 7.58 8.47
N ASN A 66 -31.59 6.91 9.28
CA ASN A 66 -31.52 7.13 10.72
C ASN A 66 -30.56 8.27 11.05
N ASN A 67 -31.09 9.33 11.68
CA ASN A 67 -30.32 10.53 12.05
C ASN A 67 -29.14 10.25 12.98
N LYS A 68 -29.25 9.32 13.94
CA LYS A 68 -28.13 9.00 14.85
C LYS A 68 -26.96 8.38 14.11
N VAL A 69 -27.25 7.45 13.19
CA VAL A 69 -26.23 6.81 12.35
C VAL A 69 -25.63 7.81 11.38
N ARG A 70 -26.45 8.74 10.86
CA ARG A 70 -26.00 9.83 9.98
C ARG A 70 -25.02 10.75 10.70
N ASP A 71 -25.35 11.19 11.91
CA ASP A 71 -24.49 12.10 12.68
C ASP A 71 -23.18 11.40 13.09
N GLN A 72 -23.22 10.12 13.47
CA GLN A 72 -22.01 9.34 13.72
C GLN A 72 -21.15 9.21 12.46
N ALA A 73 -21.75 8.85 11.32
CA ALA A 73 -21.01 8.68 10.08
C ALA A 73 -20.40 10.00 9.57
N LEU A 74 -21.03 11.15 9.83
CA LEU A 74 -20.44 12.46 9.56
C LEU A 74 -19.21 12.73 10.43
N LEU A 75 -19.28 12.39 11.71
CA LEU A 75 -18.15 12.53 12.63
C LEU A 75 -16.97 11.64 12.21
N GLU A 76 -17.23 10.35 11.94
CA GLU A 76 -16.20 9.42 11.44
C GLU A 76 -15.59 9.90 10.12
N LEU A 77 -16.42 10.43 9.21
CA LEU A 77 -15.94 10.98 7.94
C LEU A 77 -14.98 12.16 8.17
N SER A 78 -15.24 13.01 9.17
CA SER A 78 -14.35 14.12 9.53
C SER A 78 -13.00 13.62 10.05
N PHE A 79 -12.99 12.62 10.94
CA PHE A 79 -11.75 12.01 11.44
C PHE A 79 -10.93 11.38 10.32
N VAL A 80 -11.57 10.56 9.47
CA VAL A 80 -10.89 9.90 8.35
C VAL A 80 -10.33 10.91 7.35
N ASN A 81 -10.98 12.07 7.17
CA ASN A 81 -10.46 13.14 6.33
C ASN A 81 -9.21 13.79 6.91
N SER A 82 -9.18 14.06 8.22
CA SER A 82 -7.99 14.56 8.91
C SER A 82 -6.84 13.56 8.84
N ASP A 83 -7.10 12.27 9.09
CA ASP A 83 -6.10 11.20 8.98
C ASP A 83 -5.53 11.11 7.55
N LEU A 84 -6.39 11.20 6.53
CA LEU A 84 -5.96 11.17 5.14
C LEU A 84 -5.07 12.36 4.77
N GLN A 85 -5.31 13.53 5.36
CA GLN A 85 -4.47 14.69 5.13
C GLN A 85 -3.07 14.46 5.70
N ILE A 86 -2.97 14.04 6.97
CA ILE A 86 -1.71 13.78 7.64
C ILE A 86 -0.91 12.70 6.90
N LEU A 87 -1.54 11.58 6.54
CA LEU A 87 -0.87 10.49 5.83
C LEU A 87 -0.33 10.90 4.46
N LYS A 88 -0.99 11.84 3.78
CA LYS A 88 -0.51 12.39 2.49
C LYS A 88 0.70 13.30 2.71
N GLU A 89 0.64 14.19 3.70
CA GLU A 89 1.77 15.06 4.06
C GLU A 89 3.00 14.23 4.46
N GLU A 90 2.82 13.16 5.24
CA GLU A 90 3.89 12.22 5.59
C GLU A 90 4.45 11.49 4.36
N LEU A 91 3.59 11.06 3.42
CA LEU A 91 4.03 10.42 2.19
C LEU A 91 4.83 11.39 1.30
N GLU A 92 4.42 12.66 1.23
CA GLU A 92 5.14 13.72 0.52
C GLU A 92 6.53 13.97 1.14
N GLY A 93 6.59 14.14 2.46
CA GLY A 93 7.86 14.26 3.19
C GLY A 93 8.78 13.05 2.99
N LEU A 94 8.22 11.85 2.98
CA LEU A 94 8.99 10.62 2.72
C LEU A 94 9.47 10.56 1.27
N ASN A 95 8.66 10.98 0.28
CA ASN A 95 9.09 11.01 -1.11
C ASN A 95 10.30 11.94 -1.31
N LEU A 96 10.33 13.10 -0.65
CA LEU A 96 11.49 14.01 -0.67
C LEU A 96 12.75 13.32 -0.12
N SER A 97 12.62 12.56 0.97
CA SER A 97 13.77 11.84 1.56
C SER A 97 14.31 10.71 0.66
N VAL A 98 13.44 10.08 -0.13
CA VAL A 98 13.81 9.00 -1.05
C VAL A 98 14.49 9.55 -2.30
N GLU A 99 14.15 10.77 -2.74
CA GLU A 99 14.68 11.42 -3.95
C GLU A 99 16.21 11.47 -3.96
N VAL A 100 16.85 11.71 -2.81
CA VAL A 100 18.31 11.71 -2.62
C VAL A 100 18.97 10.38 -3.02
N TYR A 101 18.25 9.27 -2.94
CA TYR A 101 18.72 7.93 -3.30
C TYR A 101 18.31 7.49 -4.71
N GLN A 102 17.59 8.33 -5.45
CA GLN A 102 17.10 8.07 -6.80
C GLN A 102 17.95 8.69 -7.92
N ASN A 103 19.01 9.45 -7.58
CA ASN A 103 19.93 10.02 -8.55
C ASN A 103 20.36 8.97 -9.60
N THR A 104 19.89 9.20 -10.82
CA THR A 104 20.21 8.46 -12.04
C THR A 104 20.86 9.45 -12.98
N GLU A 105 22.08 9.87 -12.62
CA GLU A 105 23.06 10.36 -13.59
C GLU A 105 24.12 9.29 -13.79
#